data_AF-A0A8S1BAY8-F1
#
_entry.id   AF-A0A8S1BAY8-F1
#
_cell.length_a   1.000
_cell.length_b   1.000
_cell.length_c   1.000
_cell.angle_alpha   90.00
_cell.angle_beta   90.00
_cell.angle_gamma   90.00
#
_symmetry.space_group_name_H-M   'P 1'
#
loop_
_entity.id
_entity.type
_entity.pdbx_description
1 polymer ?
#
loop_
_entity_poly.entity_id
_entity_poly.type
_entity_poly.pdbx_seq_one_letter_code
_entity_poly.pdbx_strand_id
1 'polypeptide(L)'
;MSDCGPQFTASEFRQFAHEWNFTHETSSPYYHQSNGQIERTVQTVKNILKKSLEDNSDYRLGLLECLNTPVSNIIPSPAELLQSRKFRSIVPTPVKLFNSKSHVSTQQKLRVRQQKQKMYYDKGSRNLIPLSTN
;
A
#
# COMPACT_ATOMS: atom_id res chain seq x y z
N MET A 1 0.71 2.02 -10.93
CA MET A 1 1.36 3.33 -11.06
C MET A 1 2.80 3.24 -10.58
N SER A 2 3.77 3.77 -11.32
CA SER A 2 5.18 3.89 -10.91
C SER A 2 5.69 5.31 -11.10
N ASP A 3 6.93 5.61 -10.72
CA ASP A 3 7.58 6.84 -11.17
C ASP A 3 7.93 6.77 -12.67
N CYS A 4 8.34 7.91 -13.24
CA CYS A 4 8.88 8.01 -14.59
C CYS A 4 10.31 7.46 -14.70
N GLY A 5 10.67 6.44 -13.89
CA GLY A 5 11.97 5.79 -13.98
C GLY A 5 12.22 5.25 -15.40
N PRO A 6 13.47 5.29 -15.91
CA PRO A 6 13.80 4.80 -17.25
C PRO A 6 13.31 3.38 -17.50
N GLN A 7 13.40 2.50 -16.49
CA GLN A 7 12.93 1.12 -16.56
C GLN A 7 11.42 0.97 -16.76
N PHE A 8 10.62 1.95 -16.33
CA PHE A 8 9.16 1.94 -16.44
C PHE A 8 8.65 2.72 -17.64
N THR A 9 9.49 3.54 -18.26
CA THR A 9 9.15 4.36 -19.45
C THR A 9 9.67 3.76 -20.76
N ALA A 10 10.59 2.78 -20.66
CA ALA A 10 11.15 2.02 -21.76
C ALA A 10 10.08 1.33 -22.64
N SER A 11 10.39 1.15 -23.92
CA SER A 11 9.52 0.49 -24.90
C SER A 11 9.19 -0.95 -24.50
N GLU A 12 10.17 -1.65 -23.92
CA GLU A 12 10.12 -3.03 -23.48
C GLU A 12 9.08 -3.19 -22.37
N PHE A 13 9.00 -2.23 -21.45
CA PHE A 13 8.01 -2.25 -20.38
C PHE A 13 6.59 -2.00 -20.91
N ARG A 14 6.45 -1.13 -21.92
CA ARG A 14 5.15 -0.91 -22.60
C ARG A 14 4.69 -2.15 -23.35
N GLN A 15 5.61 -2.83 -24.03
CA GLN A 15 5.32 -4.09 -24.71
C GLN A 15 4.90 -5.16 -23.69
N PHE A 16 5.63 -5.31 -22.59
CA PHE A 16 5.26 -6.21 -21.50
C PHE A 16 3.85 -5.91 -20.95
N ALA A 17 3.53 -4.64 -20.71
CA ALA A 17 2.21 -4.22 -20.24
C ALA A 17 1.09 -4.57 -21.22
N HIS A 18 1.35 -4.40 -22.52
CA HIS A 18 0.42 -4.78 -23.58
C HIS A 18 0.22 -6.31 -23.64
N GLU A 19 1.30 -7.09 -23.64
CA GLU A 19 1.24 -8.56 -23.67
C GLU A 19 0.51 -9.15 -22.45
N TRP A 20 0.71 -8.55 -21.27
CA TRP A 20 0.08 -8.98 -20.01
C TRP A 20 -1.28 -8.32 -19.75
N ASN A 21 -1.80 -7.53 -20.70
CA ASN A 21 -3.10 -6.87 -20.65
C ASN A 21 -3.33 -6.04 -19.37
N PHE A 22 -2.36 -5.23 -18.97
CA PHE A 22 -2.55 -4.25 -17.90
C PHE A 22 -2.16 -2.84 -18.35
N THR A 23 -2.89 -1.84 -17.84
CA THR A 23 -2.55 -0.43 -18.07
C THR A 23 -1.48 0.01 -17.10
N HIS A 24 -0.35 0.46 -17.62
CA HIS A 24 0.69 1.08 -16.81
C HIS A 24 0.50 2.60 -16.77
N GLU A 25 0.42 3.14 -15.56
CA GLU A 25 0.35 4.58 -15.32
C GLU A 25 1.65 5.06 -14.66
N THR A 26 2.17 6.20 -15.08
CA THR A 26 3.31 6.86 -14.43
C THR A 26 2.84 8.08 -13.65
N SER A 27 3.39 8.30 -12.45
CA SER A 27 3.13 9.52 -11.70
C SER A 27 3.71 10.74 -12.42
N SER A 28 3.04 11.89 -12.29
CA SER A 28 3.59 13.14 -12.81
C SER A 28 4.93 13.45 -12.13
N PRO A 29 5.96 13.92 -12.86
CA PRO A 29 7.27 14.26 -12.31
C PRO A 29 7.21 15.18 -11.08
N TYR A 30 6.19 16.03 -11.00
CA TYR A 30 6.00 17.02 -9.92
C TYR A 30 4.93 16.63 -8.89
N TYR A 31 4.44 15.38 -8.91
CA TYR A 31 3.36 14.93 -8.02
C TYR A 31 3.81 13.79 -7.09
N HIS A 32 4.88 14.02 -6.33
CA HIS A 32 5.44 13.06 -5.37
C HIS A 32 4.43 12.57 -4.32
N GLN A 33 3.39 13.37 -4.04
CA GLN A 33 2.31 13.02 -3.11
C GLN A 33 1.58 11.74 -3.51
N SER A 34 1.49 11.43 -4.81
CA SER A 34 0.90 10.18 -5.30
C SER A 34 1.67 8.93 -4.88
N ASN A 35 2.96 9.07 -4.54
CA ASN A 35 3.84 7.97 -4.16
C ASN A 35 4.08 7.86 -2.65
N GLY A 36 3.54 8.76 -1.82
CA GLY A 36 3.81 8.75 -0.38
C GLY A 36 3.45 7.43 0.34
N GLN A 37 2.41 6.73 -0.14
CA GLN A 37 2.05 5.42 0.41
C GLN A 37 3.10 4.34 0.09
N ILE A 38 3.64 4.34 -1.14
CA ILE A 38 4.67 3.38 -1.52
C ILE A 38 5.99 3.69 -0.80
N GLU A 39 6.35 4.96 -0.66
CA GLU A 39 7.53 5.39 0.11
C GLU A 39 7.47 4.91 1.56
N ARG A 40 6.32 5.10 2.23
CA ARG A 40 6.14 4.63 3.60
C ARG A 40 6.20 3.11 3.72
N THR A 41 5.68 2.40 2.72
CA THR A 41 5.75 0.94 2.65
C THR A 41 7.19 0.47 2.49
N VAL A 42 7.94 1.08 1.56
CA VAL A 42 9.37 0.81 1.35
C VAL A 42 10.18 1.07 2.62
N GLN A 43 9.90 2.16 3.32
CA GLN A 43 10.55 2.45 4.60
C GLN A 43 10.28 1.35 5.65
N THR A 44 9.04 0.85 5.71
CA THR A 44 8.66 -0.24 6.63
C THR A 44 9.40 -1.53 6.30
N VAL A 45 9.45 -1.91 5.02
CA VAL A 45 10.18 -3.08 4.55
C VAL A 45 11.68 -2.96 4.84
N LYS A 46 12.30 -1.81 4.54
CA LYS A 46 13.72 -1.56 4.85
C LYS A 46 14.01 -1.70 6.34
N ASN A 47 13.12 -1.18 7.19
CA ASN A 47 13.28 -1.31 8.64
C ASN A 47 13.18 -2.76 9.11
N ILE A 48 12.28 -3.57 8.53
CA ILE A 48 12.18 -5.01 8.82
C ILE A 48 13.49 -5.70 8.43
N LEU A 49 13.98 -5.48 7.20
CA LEU A 49 15.23 -6.07 6.73
C LEU A 49 16.42 -5.68 7.63
N LYS A 50 16.51 -4.40 8.00
CA LYS A 50 17.58 -3.90 8.88
C LYS A 50 17.55 -4.58 10.24
N LYS A 51 16.39 -4.62 10.91
CA LYS A 51 16.25 -5.27 12.22
C LYS A 51 16.55 -6.76 12.15
N SER A 52 16.06 -7.44 11.11
CA SER A 52 16.34 -8.86 10.93
C SER A 52 17.83 -9.15 10.73
N LEU A 53 18.54 -8.26 10.04
CA LEU A 53 20.00 -8.35 9.91
C LEU A 53 20.71 -8.14 11.25
N GLU A 54 20.31 -7.13 12.02
CA GLU A 54 20.87 -6.82 13.35
C GLU A 54 20.66 -7.99 14.33
N ASP A 55 19.47 -8.59 14.32
CA ASP A 55 19.09 -9.70 15.20
C ASP A 55 19.50 -11.09 14.67
N ASN A 56 20.13 -11.17 13.49
CA ASN A 56 20.41 -12.43 12.77
C ASN A 56 19.16 -13.34 12.61
N SER A 57 17.99 -12.74 12.39
CA SER A 57 16.72 -13.44 12.23
C SER A 57 16.28 -13.52 10.76
N ASP A 58 15.38 -14.45 10.44
CA ASP A 58 14.82 -14.57 9.08
C ASP A 58 13.84 -13.42 8.81
N TYR A 59 14.24 -12.51 7.91
CA TYR A 59 13.42 -11.38 7.50
C TYR A 59 12.07 -11.77 6.90
N ARG A 60 11.94 -12.99 6.37
CA ARG A 60 10.67 -13.50 5.81
C ARG A 60 9.60 -13.57 6.88
N LEU A 61 9.97 -13.87 8.13
CA LEU A 61 9.05 -13.87 9.26
C LEU A 61 8.57 -12.46 9.60
N GLY A 62 9.47 -11.46 9.56
CA GLY A 62 9.10 -10.06 9.75
C GLY A 62 8.14 -9.55 8.66
N LEU A 63 8.38 -9.94 7.39
CA LEU A 63 7.46 -9.61 6.29
C LEU A 63 6.12 -10.33 6.44
N LEU A 64 6.11 -11.60 6.86
CA LEU A 64 4.90 -12.37 7.13
C LEU A 64 4.04 -11.69 8.20
N GLU A 65 4.65 -11.26 9.31
CA GLU A 65 3.95 -10.55 10.37
C GLU A 65 3.46 -9.16 9.92
N CYS A 66 4.22 -8.46 9.08
CA CYS A 66 3.77 -7.21 8.48
C CYS A 66 2.49 -7.41 7.64
N LEU A 67 2.37 -8.54 6.93
CA LEU A 67 1.18 -8.88 6.15
C LEU A 67 0.00 -9.33 7.03
N ASN A 68 0.27 -9.90 8.20
CA ASN A 68 -0.73 -10.33 9.18
C ASN A 68 -1.16 -9.23 10.17
N THR A 69 -0.46 -8.10 10.19
CA THR A 69 -0.76 -6.99 11.09
C THR A 69 -1.93 -6.15 10.55
N PRO A 70 -3.00 -5.94 11.33
CA PRO A 70 -4.12 -5.08 10.92
C PRO A 70 -3.69 -3.65 10.60
N VAL A 71 -4.28 -3.07 9.56
CA VAL A 71 -4.01 -1.67 9.16
C VAL A 71 -4.53 -0.66 10.19
N SER A 72 -5.56 -1.03 10.96
CA SER A 72 -6.01 -0.36 12.19
C SER A 72 -6.92 -1.30 12.99
N ASN A 73 -7.42 -0.84 14.15
CA ASN A 73 -8.39 -1.59 14.95
C ASN A 73 -9.69 -1.93 14.20
N ILE A 74 -9.97 -1.25 13.08
CA ILE A 74 -11.22 -1.36 12.32
C ILE A 74 -10.99 -1.95 10.92
N ILE A 75 -9.75 -1.84 10.41
CA ILE A 75 -9.37 -2.29 9.07
C ILE A 75 -8.47 -3.52 9.22
N PRO A 76 -8.85 -4.67 8.63
CA PRO A 76 -8.11 -5.93 8.77
C PRO A 76 -6.72 -5.86 8.11
N SER A 77 -5.94 -6.93 8.29
CA SER A 77 -4.58 -7.02 7.78
C SER A 77 -4.51 -7.13 6.25
N PRO A 78 -3.37 -6.78 5.62
CA PRO A 78 -3.17 -6.99 4.18
C PRO A 78 -3.48 -8.43 3.72
N ALA A 79 -3.10 -9.44 4.50
CA ALA A 79 -3.39 -10.84 4.21
C ALA A 79 -4.91 -11.11 4.16
N GLU A 80 -5.66 -10.56 5.12
CA GLU A 80 -7.12 -10.68 5.17
C GLU A 80 -7.80 -9.89 4.04
N LEU A 81 -7.27 -8.73 3.66
CA LEU A 81 -7.81 -7.94 2.56
C LEU A 81 -7.66 -8.64 1.21
N LEU A 82 -6.52 -9.29 0.99
CA LEU A 82 -6.18 -9.91 -0.29
C LEU A 82 -6.65 -11.36 -0.40
N GLN A 83 -6.55 -12.14 0.68
CA GLN A 83 -6.81 -13.59 0.68
C GLN A 83 -7.99 -14.00 1.58
N SER A 84 -8.69 -13.04 2.21
CA SER A 84 -9.80 -13.30 3.14
C SER A 84 -9.42 -14.19 4.34
N ARG A 85 -8.14 -14.26 4.69
CA ARG A 85 -7.62 -15.05 5.81
C ARG A 85 -6.32 -14.49 6.33
N LYS A 86 -5.98 -14.79 7.58
CA LYS A 86 -4.63 -14.60 8.09
C LYS A 86 -3.72 -15.72 7.62
N PHE A 87 -2.43 -15.42 7.45
CA PHE A 87 -1.42 -16.44 7.25
C PHE A 87 -1.05 -17.09 8.58
N ARG A 88 -0.69 -18.37 8.52
CA ARG A 88 -0.12 -19.06 9.68
C ARG A 88 1.26 -18.45 9.96
N SER A 89 1.45 -17.95 11.17
CA SER A 89 2.71 -17.34 11.60
C SER A 89 3.14 -17.86 12.97
N ILE A 90 4.25 -17.32 13.49
CA ILE A 90 4.83 -17.76 14.76
C ILE A 90 4.00 -17.25 15.94
N VAL A 91 3.29 -16.13 15.76
CA VAL A 91 2.39 -15.60 16.78
C VAL A 91 1.20 -16.55 16.95
N PRO A 92 0.96 -17.07 18.17
CA PRO A 92 -0.17 -17.94 18.43
C PRO A 92 -1.49 -17.26 18.04
N THR A 93 -2.12 -17.79 17.00
CA THR A 93 -3.34 -17.23 16.43
C THR A 93 -4.46 -18.28 16.52
N PRO A 94 -5.64 -17.94 17.08
CA PRO A 94 -6.77 -18.86 17.15
C PRO A 94 -7.17 -19.37 15.77
N VAL A 95 -7.41 -20.68 15.65
CA VAL A 95 -7.70 -21.35 14.37
C VAL A 95 -8.86 -20.70 13.60
N LYS A 96 -9.86 -20.20 14.32
CA LYS A 96 -11.02 -19.46 13.77
C LYS A 96 -10.66 -18.23 12.93
N LEU A 97 -9.49 -17.61 13.16
CA LEU A 97 -9.06 -16.42 12.41
C LEU A 97 -8.39 -16.76 11.06
N PHE A 98 -8.06 -18.02 10.81
CA PHE A 98 -7.58 -18.47 9.50
C PHE A 98 -8.71 -18.65 8.48
N ASN A 99 -9.97 -18.62 8.93
CA ASN A 99 -11.17 -18.75 8.09
C ASN A 99 -12.04 -17.48 8.20
N SER A 100 -11.43 -16.30 8.04
CA SER A 100 -12.15 -15.03 8.17
C SER A 100 -13.21 -14.88 7.06
N LYS A 101 -14.32 -14.23 7.38
CA LYS A 101 -15.39 -13.94 6.40
C LYS A 101 -15.00 -12.74 5.56
N SER A 102 -15.50 -12.72 4.31
CA SER A 102 -15.38 -11.58 3.40
C SER A 102 -15.75 -10.26 4.08
N HIS A 103 -14.83 -9.30 4.05
CA HIS A 103 -15.02 -8.00 4.69
C HIS A 103 -15.66 -6.99 3.72
N VAL A 104 -16.93 -7.21 3.36
CA VAL A 104 -17.68 -6.39 2.39
C VAL A 104 -17.67 -4.90 2.74
N SER A 105 -17.67 -4.54 4.02
CA SER A 105 -17.66 -3.14 4.48
C SER A 105 -16.29 -2.46 4.54
N THR A 106 -15.19 -3.17 4.23
CA THR A 106 -13.84 -2.60 4.41
C THR A 106 -13.51 -1.48 3.44
N GLN A 107 -14.02 -1.54 2.20
CA GLN A 107 -13.82 -0.46 1.24
C GLN A 107 -14.41 0.86 1.73
N GLN A 108 -15.61 0.83 2.34
CA GLN A 108 -16.23 2.02 2.93
C GLN A 108 -15.39 2.56 4.09
N LYS A 109 -14.91 1.68 4.98
CA LYS A 109 -14.03 2.06 6.10
C LYS A 109 -12.72 2.69 5.63
N LEU A 110 -12.10 2.15 4.57
CA LEU A 110 -10.90 2.71 3.95
C LEU A 110 -11.17 4.10 3.37
N ARG A 111 -12.28 4.28 2.65
CA ARG A 111 -12.68 5.59 2.10
C ARG A 111 -12.89 6.63 3.20
N VAL A 112 -13.58 6.27 4.29
CA VAL A 112 -13.77 7.19 5.44
C VAL A 112 -12.44 7.59 6.05
N ARG A 113 -11.50 6.64 6.20
CA ARG A 113 -10.14 6.94 6.69
C ARG A 113 -9.39 7.88 5.74
N GLN A 114 -9.44 7.64 4.43
CA GLN A 114 -8.80 8.49 3.42
C GLN A 114 -9.40 9.88 3.39
N GLN A 115 -10.72 10.01 3.48
CA GLN A 115 -11.41 11.30 3.58
C GLN A 115 -10.98 12.06 4.83
N LYS A 116 -10.90 11.40 5.99
CA LYS A 116 -10.41 12.02 7.22
C LYS A 116 -8.95 12.47 7.09
N GLN A 117 -8.08 11.67 6.48
CA GLN A 117 -6.69 12.05 6.19
C GLN A 117 -6.63 13.28 5.27
N LYS A 118 -7.42 13.30 4.20
CA LYS A 118 -7.56 14.44 3.30
C LYS A 118 -8.02 15.68 4.05
N MET A 119 -9.06 15.58 4.88
CA MET A 119 -9.54 16.72 5.68
C MET A 119 -8.45 17.33 6.55
N TYR A 120 -7.62 16.51 7.23
CA TYR A 120 -6.52 17.03 8.05
C TYR A 120 -5.41 17.66 7.20
N TYR A 121 -5.08 17.04 6.07
CA TYR A 121 -4.08 17.54 5.13
C TYR A 121 -4.50 18.90 4.55
N ASP A 122 -5.77 19.04 4.16
CA ASP A 122 -6.32 20.24 3.53
C ASP A 122 -6.57 21.40 4.51
N LYS A 123 -6.43 21.20 5.84
CA LYS A 123 -6.66 22.27 6.84
C LYS A 123 -5.81 23.53 6.60
N GLY A 124 -4.60 23.37 6.06
CA GLY A 124 -3.70 24.48 5.75
C GLY A 124 -3.80 24.99 4.31
N SER A 125 -4.61 24.35 3.46
CA SER A 125 -4.66 24.59 2.02
C SER A 125 -5.68 25.68 1.68
N ARG A 126 -5.35 26.52 0.70
CA ARG A 126 -6.26 27.55 0.17
C ARG A 126 -6.70 27.17 -1.24
N ASN A 127 -7.94 27.47 -1.59
CA ASN A 127 -8.41 27.29 -2.96
C ASN A 127 -7.69 28.26 -3.90
N LEU A 128 -7.14 27.73 -5.00
CA LEU A 128 -6.54 28.55 -6.05
C LEU A 128 -7.64 29.13 -6.94
N ILE A 129 -7.37 30.31 -7.51
CA ILE A 129 -8.26 30.95 -8.49
C ILE A 129 -8.31 30.07 -9.75
N PRO A 130 -9.48 29.84 -10.35
CA PRO A 130 -9.59 29.09 -11.61
C PRO A 130 -8.71 29.70 -12.70
N LEU A 131 -8.03 28.86 -13.47
CA LEU A 131 -7.24 29.32 -14.62
C LEU A 131 -8.20 29.90 -15.66
N SER A 132 -7.98 31.16 -16.06
CA SER A 132 -8.69 31.77 -17.19
C SER A 132 -8.27 31.04 -18.46
N THR A 133 -9.20 30.34 -19.11
CA THR A 133 -8.98 29.78 -20.43
C THR A 133 -9.07 30.90 -21.46
N ASN A 134 -7.94 31.22 -22.11
CA ASN A 134 -7.91 32.03 -23.34
C ASN A 134 -8.32 31.18 -24.54
#